data_AF-A0A8T8S9Z3-F1
#
_entry.id   AF-A0A8T8S9Z3-F1
#
_cell.length_a   1.000
_cell.length_b   1.000
_cell.length_c   1.000
_cell.angle_alpha   90.00
_cell.angle_beta   90.00
_cell.angle_gamma   90.00
#
_symmetry.space_group_name_H-M   'P 1'
#
loop_
_entity.id
_entity.type
_entity.pdbx_description
1 polymer ?
#
loop_
_entity_poly.entity_id
_entity_poly.type
_entity_poly.pdbx_seq_one_letter_code
_entity_poly.pdbx_strand_id
1 'polypeptide(L)' 'GLPGMRFVPILALTTESQQAKRDEAKRNGATGWLVKPIGAADLHNVIKQVLPGA' A
#
# COMPACT_ATOMS: atom_id res chain seq x y z
N GLY A 1 -16.25 -5.15 7.89
CA GLY A 1 -15.11 -4.28 8.27
C GLY A 1 -15.37 -3.70 9.63
N LEU A 2 -14.31 -3.43 10.41
CA LEU A 2 -14.43 -2.78 11.72
C LEU A 2 -14.94 -1.33 11.56
N PRO A 3 -15.81 -0.84 12.46
CA PRO A 3 -16.24 0.56 12.47
C PRO A 3 -15.01 1.49 12.48
N GLY A 4 -15.03 2.53 11.64
CA GLY A 4 -13.92 3.51 11.53
C GLY A 4 -12.74 3.09 10.62
N MET A 5 -12.63 1.83 10.19
CA MET A 5 -11.52 1.38 9.34
C MET A 5 -11.80 1.44 7.83
N ARG A 6 -13.00 1.88 7.42
CA ARG A 6 -13.40 1.91 6.01
C ARG A 6 -12.50 2.79 5.13
N PHE A 7 -11.91 3.83 5.69
CA PHE A 7 -11.12 4.83 4.97
C PHE A 7 -9.64 4.82 5.35
N VAL A 8 -9.19 3.82 6.11
CA VAL A 8 -7.78 3.68 6.47
C VAL A 8 -7.01 3.19 5.23
N PRO A 9 -6.00 3.93 4.75
CA PRO A 9 -5.18 3.46 3.63
C PRO A 9 -4.43 2.17 3.97
N ILE A 10 -4.39 1.22 3.03
CA ILE A 10 -3.68 -0.06 3.19
C ILE A 10 -2.57 -0.15 2.15
N LEU A 11 -1.33 -0.25 2.62
CA LEU A 11 -0.16 -0.54 1.78
C LEU A 11 0.28 -1.98 1.99
N ALA A 12 0.28 -2.79 0.94
CA ALA A 12 0.83 -4.15 0.98
C ALA A 12 2.35 -4.12 0.70
N LEU A 13 3.17 -4.73 1.56
CA LEU A 13 4.62 -4.85 1.37
C LEU A 13 5.01 -6.32 1.21
N THR A 14 5.44 -6.71 0.01
CA THR A 14 5.65 -8.12 -0.37
C THR A 14 6.98 -8.32 -1.12
N THR A 15 7.40 -9.57 -1.34
CA THR A 15 8.47 -9.93 -2.29
C THR A 15 7.94 -10.19 -3.70
N GLU A 16 6.64 -10.15 -3.91
CA GLU A 16 6.01 -10.54 -5.18
C GLU A 16 5.87 -9.34 -6.12
N SER A 17 6.54 -9.43 -7.28
CA SER A 17 6.57 -8.38 -8.30
C SER A 17 5.59 -8.61 -9.44
N GLN A 18 4.83 -9.70 -9.43
CA GLN A 18 3.91 -10.03 -10.53
C GLN A 18 2.73 -9.05 -10.59
N GLN A 19 2.41 -8.58 -11.80
CA GLN A 19 1.31 -7.64 -12.03
C GLN A 19 -0.04 -8.21 -11.61
N ALA A 20 -0.29 -9.50 -11.87
CA ALA A 20 -1.53 -10.16 -11.48
C ALA A 20 -1.81 -10.08 -9.97
N LYS A 21 -0.77 -10.18 -9.12
CA LYS A 21 -0.89 -10.05 -7.67
C LYS A 21 -1.16 -8.60 -7.23
N ARG A 22 -0.57 -7.63 -7.92
CA ARG A 22 -0.89 -6.20 -7.71
C ARG A 22 -2.35 -5.90 -8.00
N ASP A 23 -2.85 -6.41 -9.12
CA ASP A 23 -4.24 -6.21 -9.54
C ASP A 23 -5.22 -6.87 -8.57
N GLU A 24 -4.88 -8.05 -8.07
CA GLU A 24 -5.65 -8.73 -7.02
C GLU A 24 -5.73 -7.91 -5.72
N ALA A 25 -4.60 -7.39 -5.24
CA ALA A 25 -4.56 -6.58 -4.05
C ALA A 25 -5.39 -5.30 -4.17
N LYS A 26 -5.31 -4.65 -5.34
CA LYS A 26 -6.13 -3.48 -5.66
C LYS A 26 -7.62 -3.82 -5.64
N ARG A 27 -8.03 -4.95 -6.22
CA ARG A 27 -9.42 -5.42 -6.18
C ARG A 27 -9.92 -5.70 -4.75
N ASN A 28 -9.03 -6.16 -3.87
CA ASN A 28 -9.32 -6.40 -2.46
C ASN A 28 -9.27 -5.14 -1.59
N GLY A 29 -9.06 -3.95 -2.18
CA GLY A 29 -9.15 -2.67 -1.49
C GLY A 29 -7.82 -2.14 -0.94
N ALA A 30 -6.68 -2.68 -1.37
CA ALA A 30 -5.38 -2.09 -1.05
C ALA A 30 -5.24 -0.72 -1.75
N THR A 31 -4.73 0.26 -1.00
CA THR A 31 -4.38 1.58 -1.52
C THR A 31 -3.10 1.55 -2.34
N GLY A 32 -2.13 0.71 -1.96
CA GLY A 32 -0.86 0.59 -2.66
C GLY A 32 -0.17 -0.75 -2.47
N TRP A 33 0.80 -1.01 -3.33
CA TRP A 33 1.58 -2.26 -3.37
C TRP A 33 3.07 -1.94 -3.50
N LEU A 34 3.85 -2.45 -2.56
CA LEU A 34 5.29 -2.22 -2.43
C LEU A 34 6.01 -3.57 -2.51
N VAL A 35 7.07 -3.60 -3.32
CA VAL A 35 7.92 -4.79 -3.49
C VAL A 35 9.22 -4.59 -2.72
N LYS A 36 9.64 -5.59 -1.95
CA LYS A 36 10.91 -5.62 -1.24
C LYS A 36 12.07 -5.96 -2.19
N PRO A 37 13.28 -5.46 -1.93
CA PRO A 37 13.62 -4.47 -0.92
C PRO A 37 13.13 -3.06 -1.31
N ILE A 38 12.74 -2.27 -0.32
CA ILE A 38 12.36 -0.85 -0.53
C ILE A 38 13.33 0.03 0.26
N GLY A 39 13.79 1.11 -0.36
CA GLY A 39 14.61 2.11 0.31
C GLY A 39 13.81 2.89 1.36
N ALA A 40 14.47 3.31 2.44
CA ALA A 40 13.81 4.07 3.50
C ALA A 40 13.18 5.38 3.00
N ALA A 41 13.88 6.09 2.10
CA ALA A 41 13.38 7.32 1.49
C ALA A 41 12.13 7.07 0.63
N ASP A 42 12.13 5.99 -0.15
CA ASP A 42 10.99 5.63 -1.00
C ASP A 42 9.76 5.25 -0.18
N LEU A 43 9.95 4.45 0.88
CA LEU A 43 8.88 4.11 1.80
C LEU A 43 8.28 5.38 2.44
N HIS A 44 9.14 6.31 2.88
CA HIS A 44 8.70 7.56 3.48
C HIS A 44 7.91 8.42 2.49
N ASN A 45 8.33 8.48 1.23
CA ASN A 45 7.62 9.21 0.18
C ASN A 45 6.23 8.61 -0.09
N VAL A 46 6.11 7.28 -0.13
CA VAL A 46 4.80 6.63 -0.33
C VAL A 46 3.87 6.91 0.86
N ILE A 47 4.37 6.86 2.09
CA ILE A 47 3.57 7.17 3.29
C ILE A 47 2.98 8.59 3.21
N LYS A 48 3.80 9.58 2.83
CA LYS A 48 3.35 10.97 2.64
C LYS A 48 2.29 11.11 1.56
N GLN A 49 2.36 10.31 0.49
CA GLN A 49 1.36 10.35 -0.58
C GLN A 49 -0.02 9.83 -0.12
N VAL A 50 -0.05 8.82 0.77
CA VAL A 50 -1.31 8.21 1.22
C VAL A 50 -1.90 8.87 2.47
N LEU A 51 -1.11 9.66 3.20
CA LEU A 51 -1.54 10.44 4.36
C LEU A 51 -1.44 11.95 4.06
N PRO A 52 -2.43 12.56 3.38
CA PRO A 52 -2.44 14.00 3.18
C PRO A 52 -2.53 14.72 4.53
N GLY A 53 -1.45 15.43 4.92
CA GLY A 53 -1.34 16.19 6.17
C GLY A 53 -0.32 15.66 7.19
N ALA A 54 0.41 14.58 6.87
CA ALA A 54 1.49 14.03 7.70
C ALA A 54 2.89 14.58 7.34
#